data_AF-A0A357T1U0-F1
#
_entry.id   AF-A0A357T1U0-F1
#
_cell.length_a   1.000
_cell.length_b   1.000
_cell.length_c   1.000
_cell.angle_alpha   90.00
_cell.angle_beta   90.00
_cell.angle_gamma   90.00
#
_symmetry.space_group_name_H-M   'P 1'
#
loop_
_entity.id
_entity.type
_entity.pdbx_description
1 polymer ?
#
loop_
_entity_poly.entity_id
_entity_poly.type
_entity_poly.pdbx_seq_one_letter_code
_entity_poly.pdbx_strand_id
1 'polypeptide(L)'
;MQFPQLRIFLLLRTRIVEGRNLMGKSLVIGLTGGIGTGKTTVAQILKELGIKVIHADEIGHQLFTPGSKVYLEVLSSFGPRILQPDGEINRQALGRIVFADQEKRELLNSLTHPAIKARIRTEIKELKAKGKDVVL
;
A
#
# COMPACT_ATOMS: atom_id res chain seq x y z
N MET A 1 29.81 -9.42 27.98
CA MET A 1 28.72 -10.30 28.43
C MET A 1 27.39 -9.76 27.89
N GLN A 2 26.79 -10.53 26.98
CA GLN A 2 25.35 -10.71 26.76
C GLN A 2 24.43 -9.47 26.72
N PHE A 3 24.22 -8.95 25.51
CA PHE A 3 23.03 -8.17 25.16
C PHE A 3 21.80 -9.10 25.22
N PRO A 4 20.82 -8.86 26.10
CA PRO A 4 19.65 -9.71 26.19
C PRO A 4 18.73 -9.42 25.01
N GLN A 5 18.41 -10.50 24.30
CA GLN A 5 17.51 -10.53 23.16
C GLN A 5 16.05 -10.25 23.55
N LEU A 6 15.31 -9.72 22.57
CA LEU A 6 13.89 -9.93 22.32
C LEU A 6 12.93 -9.71 23.51
N ARG A 7 12.41 -8.49 23.60
CA ARG A 7 11.09 -8.21 24.21
C ARG A 7 10.51 -6.91 23.65
N ILE A 8 10.28 -6.86 22.33
CA ILE A 8 9.40 -5.83 21.75
C ILE A 8 7.96 -6.27 22.05
N PHE A 9 7.48 -5.77 23.18
CA PHE A 9 6.11 -5.86 23.63
C PHE A 9 5.26 -4.92 22.75
N LEU A 10 4.86 -5.37 21.55
CA LEU A 10 3.92 -4.60 20.70
C LEU A 10 2.48 -4.93 21.11
N LEU A 11 2.05 -4.37 22.23
CA LEU A 11 0.67 -4.43 22.71
C LEU A 11 -0.15 -3.28 22.11
N LEU A 12 -0.50 -3.39 20.83
CA LEU A 12 -1.60 -2.63 20.23
C LEU A 12 -2.41 -3.64 19.40
N ARG A 13 -3.74 -3.53 19.39
CA ARG A 13 -4.69 -4.43 18.68
C ARG A 13 -4.55 -4.34 17.15
N THR A 14 -3.36 -4.59 16.64
CA THR A 14 -2.96 -4.56 15.23
C THR A 14 -2.42 -5.96 14.95
N ARG A 15 -3.09 -6.73 14.09
CA ARG A 15 -2.57 -8.06 13.72
C ARG A 15 -1.28 -7.87 12.93
N ILE A 16 -0.13 -8.12 13.55
CA ILE A 16 1.13 -8.33 12.83
C ILE A 16 1.03 -9.72 12.20
N VAL A 17 1.03 -9.79 10.87
CA VAL A 17 1.28 -11.06 10.18
C VAL A 17 2.80 -11.18 10.05
N GLU A 18 3.44 -11.84 11.02
CA GLU A 18 4.88 -12.14 10.97
C GLU A 18 5.15 -13.26 9.93
N GLY A 19 5.88 -12.94 8.86
CA GLY A 19 6.62 -13.94 8.10
C GLY A 19 7.99 -14.15 8.76
N ARG A 20 8.15 -15.22 9.54
CA ARG A 20 9.38 -15.48 10.32
C ARG A 20 10.64 -15.59 9.47
N ASN A 21 11.74 -15.12 10.04
CA ASN A 21 13.10 -15.19 9.53
C ASN A 21 13.84 -16.36 10.21
N LEU A 22 14.41 -17.26 9.40
CA LEU A 22 15.57 -18.08 9.73
C LEU A 22 16.37 -18.14 8.43
N MET A 23 17.60 -17.60 8.43
CA MET A 23 18.52 -17.51 7.27
C MET A 23 18.22 -16.39 6.25
N GLY A 24 18.80 -15.19 6.49
CA GLY A 24 19.20 -14.25 5.42
C GLY A 24 18.12 -13.54 4.61
N LYS A 25 16.86 -13.49 5.05
CA LYS A 25 15.76 -12.82 4.33
C LYS A 25 15.22 -11.63 5.11
N SER A 26 15.16 -10.45 4.48
CA SER A 26 14.61 -9.24 5.09
C SER A 26 13.15 -9.41 5.53
N LEU A 27 12.82 -8.79 6.66
CA LEU A 27 11.51 -8.80 7.31
C LEU A 27 10.52 -7.91 6.52
N VAL A 28 9.28 -8.38 6.38
CA VAL A 28 8.17 -7.60 5.79
C VAL A 28 7.03 -7.58 6.80
N ILE A 29 6.63 -6.39 7.25
CA ILE A 29 5.58 -6.16 8.23
C ILE A 29 4.39 -5.49 7.52
N GLY A 30 3.17 -6.00 7.69
CA GLY A 30 1.95 -5.33 7.22
C GLY A 30 1.21 -4.63 8.36
N LEU A 31 1.00 -3.32 8.25
CA LEU A 31 0.25 -2.49 9.18
C LEU A 31 -1.20 -2.35 8.67
N THR A 32 -2.11 -3.08 9.32
CA THR A 32 -3.54 -3.05 8.98
C THR A 32 -4.38 -2.58 10.17
N GLY A 33 -5.48 -1.87 9.92
CA GLY A 33 -6.32 -1.30 10.98
C GLY A 33 -7.24 -0.19 10.48
N GLY A 34 -8.30 0.12 11.24
CA GLY A 34 -9.29 1.15 10.88
C GLY A 34 -8.76 2.59 10.89
N ILE A 35 -9.61 3.56 10.53
CA ILE A 35 -9.27 4.99 10.57
C ILE A 35 -8.96 5.38 12.03
N GLY A 36 -7.90 6.18 12.25
CA GLY A 36 -7.53 6.68 13.59
C GLY A 36 -6.77 5.70 14.49
N THR A 37 -6.43 4.49 14.04
CA THR A 37 -5.76 3.47 14.89
C THR A 37 -4.25 3.64 15.05
N GLY A 38 -3.69 4.81 14.71
CA GLY A 38 -2.26 5.10 14.90
C GLY A 38 -1.28 4.40 13.95
N LYS A 39 -1.75 3.79 12.85
CA LYS A 39 -0.87 3.12 11.86
C LYS A 39 0.23 4.04 11.32
N THR A 40 -0.13 5.30 11.04
CA THR A 40 0.82 6.31 10.57
C THR A 40 1.90 6.58 11.61
N THR A 41 1.52 6.63 12.90
CA THR A 41 2.47 6.79 14.02
C THR A 41 3.42 5.60 14.12
N VAL A 42 2.90 4.37 14.01
CA VAL A 42 3.74 3.16 14.02
C VAL A 42 4.68 3.14 12.81
N ALA A 43 4.19 3.49 11.62
CA ALA A 43 5.02 3.58 10.42
C ALA A 43 6.14 4.62 10.56
N GLN A 44 5.87 5.77 11.19
CA GLN A 44 6.88 6.80 11.48
C GLN A 44 7.95 6.29 12.44
N ILE A 45 7.56 5.64 13.54
CA ILE A 45 8.52 5.05 14.50
C ILE A 45 9.41 4.01 13.81
N LEU A 46 8.83 3.12 13.00
CA LEU A 46 9.62 2.11 12.26
C LEU A 46 10.57 2.77 11.25
N LYS A 47 10.15 3.86 10.61
CA LYS A 47 11.00 4.65 9.71
C LYS A 47 12.20 5.26 10.43
N GLU A 48 12.02 5.79 11.63
CA GLU A 48 13.10 6.34 12.47
C GLU A 48 14.12 5.25 12.87
N LEU A 49 13.66 4.01 13.01
CA LEU A 49 14.51 2.84 13.25
C LEU A 49 15.22 2.31 11.99
N GLY A 50 15.10 3.00 10.84
CA GLY A 50 15.77 2.65 9.59
C GLY A 50 15.01 1.65 8.71
N ILE A 51 13.80 1.23 9.11
CA ILE A 51 12.94 0.34 8.31
C ILE A 51 12.31 1.14 7.17
N LYS A 52 12.21 0.54 5.99
CA LYS A 52 11.60 1.20 4.84
C LYS A 52 10.09 1.02 4.85
N VAL A 53 9.38 2.15 4.76
CA VAL A 53 7.91 2.17 4.69
C VAL A 53 7.49 2.25 3.23
N ILE A 54 6.58 1.38 2.82
CA ILE A 54 5.91 1.40 1.50
C ILE A 54 4.45 1.78 1.76
N HIS A 55 4.00 2.91 1.20
CA HIS A 55 2.62 3.35 1.34
C HIS A 55 1.76 2.85 0.16
N ALA A 56 0.81 1.96 0.44
CA ALA A 56 -0.09 1.42 -0.58
C ALA A 56 -0.95 2.50 -1.26
N ASP A 57 -1.37 3.52 -0.51
CA ASP A 57 -2.15 4.65 -1.04
C ASP A 57 -1.35 5.46 -2.06
N GLU A 58 -0.08 5.76 -1.77
CA GLU A 58 0.82 6.47 -2.71
C GLU A 58 1.04 5.67 -3.99
N ILE A 59 1.18 4.34 -3.88
CA ILE A 59 1.27 3.46 -5.05
C ILE A 59 -0.03 3.54 -5.88
N GLY A 60 -1.19 3.49 -5.21
CA GLY A 60 -2.48 3.69 -5.87
C GLY A 60 -2.54 5.02 -6.62
N HIS A 61 -1.97 6.08 -6.06
CA HIS A 61 -1.92 7.40 -6.70
C HIS A 61 -1.11 7.38 -8.00
N GLN A 62 0.07 6.76 -7.96
CA GLN A 62 0.96 6.65 -9.13
C GLN A 62 0.35 5.79 -10.24
N LEU A 63 -0.50 4.82 -9.89
CA LEU A 63 -1.18 3.98 -10.87
C LEU A 63 -2.28 4.74 -11.62
N PHE A 64 -2.77 5.85 -11.10
CA PHE A 64 -3.76 6.69 -11.79
C PHE A 64 -3.15 7.83 -12.62
N THR A 65 -1.83 7.91 -12.72
CA THR A 65 -1.16 8.91 -13.56
C THR A 65 -1.56 8.71 -15.04
N PRO A 66 -1.85 9.79 -15.80
CA PRO A 66 -2.17 9.70 -17.22
C PRO A 66 -1.15 8.87 -18.00
N GLY A 67 -1.65 7.98 -18.87
CA GLY A 67 -0.84 7.09 -19.70
C GLY A 67 -0.42 5.77 -19.03
N SER A 68 -0.70 5.57 -17.74
CA SER A 68 -0.52 4.26 -17.12
C SER A 68 -1.54 3.24 -17.66
N LYS A 69 -1.20 1.94 -17.60
CA LYS A 69 -2.12 0.86 -17.98
C LYS A 69 -3.42 0.91 -17.15
N VAL A 70 -3.30 1.09 -15.83
CA VAL A 70 -4.45 1.15 -14.92
C VAL A 70 -5.31 2.38 -15.21
N TYR A 71 -4.69 3.52 -15.49
CA TYR A 71 -5.40 4.74 -15.89
C TYR A 71 -6.26 4.50 -17.13
N LEU A 72 -5.71 3.86 -18.17
CA LEU A 72 -6.44 3.57 -19.40
C LEU A 72 -7.60 2.58 -19.19
N GLU A 73 -7.37 1.51 -18.41
CA GLU A 73 -8.41 0.52 -18.09
C GLU A 73 -9.57 1.12 -17.29
N VAL A 74 -9.25 2.01 -16.34
CA VAL A 74 -10.23 2.73 -15.52
C VAL A 74 -10.98 3.76 -16.37
N LEU A 75 -10.27 4.52 -17.22
CA LEU A 75 -10.92 5.45 -18.14
C LEU A 75 -11.87 4.75 -19.12
N SER A 76 -11.47 3.59 -19.64
CA SER A 76 -12.31 2.76 -20.52
C SER A 76 -13.58 2.27 -19.81
N SER A 77 -13.46 1.89 -18.54
CA SER A 77 -14.57 1.34 -17.75
C SER A 77 -15.54 2.40 -17.22
N PHE A 78 -15.03 3.57 -16.81
CA PHE A 78 -15.81 4.61 -16.14
C PHE A 78 -16.15 5.80 -17.06
N GLY A 79 -15.52 5.89 -18.23
CA GLY A 79 -15.72 6.93 -19.23
C GLY A 79 -15.06 8.27 -18.87
N PRO A 80 -15.04 9.24 -19.78
CA PRO A 80 -14.33 10.52 -19.61
C PRO A 80 -14.88 11.41 -18.50
N ARG A 81 -16.08 11.13 -17.98
CA ARG A 81 -16.69 11.87 -16.86
C ARG A 81 -15.89 11.83 -15.56
N ILE A 82 -14.96 10.88 -15.43
CA ILE A 82 -14.07 10.78 -14.28
C ILE A 82 -12.78 11.58 -14.45
N LEU A 83 -12.62 12.33 -15.54
CA LEU A 83 -11.44 13.16 -15.78
C LEU A 83 -11.65 14.60 -15.32
N GLN A 84 -10.57 15.21 -14.88
CA GLN A 84 -10.41 16.64 -14.73
C GLN A 84 -10.05 17.28 -16.08
N PRO A 85 -10.16 18.61 -16.23
CA PRO A 85 -9.82 19.31 -17.47
C PRO A 85 -8.35 19.14 -17.91
N ASP A 86 -7.45 18.85 -16.97
CA ASP A 86 -6.03 18.56 -17.20
C ASP A 86 -5.75 17.10 -17.63
N GLY A 87 -6.79 16.26 -17.72
CA GLY A 87 -6.68 14.85 -18.07
C GLY A 87 -6.34 13.93 -16.90
N GLU A 88 -6.25 14.43 -15.67
CA GLU A 88 -6.08 13.58 -14.49
C GLU A 88 -7.41 12.96 -14.03
N ILE A 89 -7.35 11.81 -13.34
CA ILE A 89 -8.56 11.22 -12.73
C ILE A 89 -9.06 12.10 -11.58
N ASN A 90 -10.28 12.59 -11.70
CA ASN A 90 -11.05 13.22 -10.64
C ASN A 90 -11.47 12.16 -9.62
N ARG A 91 -10.69 12.02 -8.55
CA ARG A 91 -10.92 11.05 -7.47
C ARG A 91 -12.22 11.29 -6.71
N GLN A 92 -12.67 12.53 -6.59
CA GLN A 92 -13.95 12.81 -5.95
C GLN A 92 -15.10 12.31 -6.81
N ALA A 93 -15.04 12.55 -8.13
CA ALA A 93 -16.04 12.05 -9.06
C ALA A 93 -16.03 10.52 -9.14
N LEU A 94 -14.86 9.90 -9.28
CA LEU A 94 -14.71 8.44 -9.28
C LEU A 94 -15.18 7.84 -7.94
N GLY A 95 -14.80 8.46 -6.83
CA GLY A 95 -15.22 8.10 -5.48
C GLY A 95 -16.74 8.08 -5.34
N ARG A 96 -17.43 9.15 -5.75
CA ARG A 96 -18.91 9.21 -5.72
C ARG A 96 -19.54 8.04 -6.49
N ILE A 97 -18.98 7.69 -7.64
CA ILE A 97 -19.48 6.58 -8.45
C ILE A 97 -19.31 5.24 -7.73
N VAL A 98 -18.11 4.94 -7.20
CA VAL A 98 -17.82 3.64 -6.58
C VAL A 98 -18.36 3.52 -5.15
N PHE A 99 -18.64 4.63 -4.46
CA PHE A 99 -19.31 4.58 -3.17
C PHE A 99 -20.83 4.41 -3.31
N ALA A 100 -21.41 4.85 -4.43
CA ALA A 100 -22.84 4.69 -4.70
C ALA A 100 -23.19 3.32 -5.29
N ASP A 101 -22.23 2.60 -5.86
CA ASP A 101 -22.46 1.39 -6.65
C ASP A 101 -21.42 0.30 -6.32
N GLN A 102 -21.90 -0.79 -5.72
CA GLN A 102 -21.04 -1.89 -5.29
C GLN A 102 -20.36 -2.60 -6.47
N GLU A 103 -21.05 -2.82 -7.58
CA GLU A 103 -20.46 -3.49 -8.75
C GLU A 103 -19.34 -2.64 -9.34
N LYS A 104 -19.53 -1.32 -9.41
CA LYS A 104 -18.49 -0.39 -9.86
C LYS A 104 -17.30 -0.35 -8.90
N ARG A 105 -17.54 -0.47 -7.60
CA ARG A 105 -16.47 -0.58 -6.60
C ARG A 105 -15.65 -1.85 -6.79
N GLU A 106 -16.32 -2.97 -7.01
CA GLU A 106 -15.67 -4.26 -7.26
C GLU A 106 -14.88 -4.24 -8.56
N LEU A 107 -15.42 -3.63 -9.62
CA LEU A 107 -14.72 -3.39 -10.88
C LEU A 107 -13.45 -2.58 -10.65
N LEU A 108 -13.53 -1.41 -9.99
CA LEU A 108 -12.35 -0.59 -9.70
C LEU A 108 -11.30 -1.37 -8.89
N ASN A 109 -11.73 -2.13 -7.88
CA ASN A 109 -10.85 -2.95 -7.06
C ASN A 109 -10.17 -4.05 -7.88
N SER A 110 -10.89 -4.69 -8.81
CA SER A 110 -10.35 -5.73 -9.68
C SER A 110 -9.26 -5.21 -10.63
N LEU A 111 -9.38 -3.96 -11.09
CA LEU A 111 -8.39 -3.32 -11.95
C LEU A 111 -7.16 -2.86 -11.15
N THR A 112 -7.39 -2.29 -9.96
CA THR A 112 -6.34 -1.63 -9.16
C THR A 112 -5.54 -2.60 -8.28
N HIS A 113 -6.20 -3.56 -7.62
CA HIS A 113 -5.54 -4.44 -6.65
C HIS A 113 -4.41 -5.28 -7.25
N PRO A 114 -4.54 -5.88 -8.45
CA PRO A 114 -3.43 -6.62 -9.05
C PRO A 114 -2.22 -5.74 -9.34
N ALA A 115 -2.45 -4.52 -9.84
CA ALA A 115 -1.39 -3.57 -10.16
C ALA A 115 -0.67 -3.05 -8.90
N ILE A 116 -1.42 -2.72 -7.84
CA ILE A 116 -0.86 -2.32 -6.54
C ILE A 116 -0.02 -3.47 -5.97
N LYS A 117 -0.54 -4.70 -5.96
CA LYS A 117 0.18 -5.88 -5.48
C LYS A 117 1.47 -6.13 -6.26
N ALA A 118 1.44 -5.98 -7.58
CA ALA A 118 2.63 -6.14 -8.41
C ALA A 118 3.69 -5.09 -8.08
N ARG A 119 3.30 -3.82 -7.95
CA ARG A 119 4.24 -2.73 -7.60
C ARG A 119 4.85 -2.91 -6.21
N ILE A 120 4.02 -3.23 -5.21
CA ILE A 120 4.47 -3.55 -3.85
C ILE A 120 5.48 -4.70 -3.87
N ARG A 121 5.21 -5.78 -4.61
CA ARG A 121 6.13 -6.93 -4.70
C ARG A 121 7.48 -6.54 -5.30
N THR A 122 7.48 -5.72 -6.35
CA THR A 122 8.71 -5.21 -6.96
C THR A 122 9.52 -4.39 -5.96
N GLU A 123 8.88 -3.45 -5.27
CA GLU A 123 9.55 -2.57 -4.30
C GLU A 123 10.09 -3.34 -3.10
N ILE A 124 9.34 -4.31 -2.57
CA ILE A 124 9.85 -5.24 -1.56
C ILE A 124 11.09 -5.96 -2.08
N LYS A 125 11.03 -6.53 -3.30
CA LYS A 125 12.16 -7.29 -3.87
C LYS A 125 13.42 -6.44 -3.99
N GLU A 126 13.29 -5.19 -4.44
CA GLU A 126 14.41 -4.24 -4.55
C GLU A 126 14.99 -3.87 -3.18
N LEU A 127 14.14 -3.66 -2.18
CA LEU A 127 14.58 -3.36 -0.82
C LEU A 127 15.25 -4.56 -0.15
N LYS A 128 14.74 -5.77 -0.39
CA LYS A 128 15.37 -7.02 0.08
C LYS A 128 16.74 -7.23 -0.54
N ALA A 129 16.90 -6.96 -1.84
CA ALA A 129 18.19 -7.04 -2.50
C ALA A 129 19.22 -6.06 -1.90
N LYS A 130 18.77 -4.98 -1.27
CA LYS A 130 19.58 -3.99 -0.54
C LYS A 130 19.75 -4.33 0.95
N GLY A 131 19.28 -5.51 1.40
CA GLY A 131 19.36 -5.94 2.79
C GLY A 131 18.47 -5.13 3.76
N LYS A 132 17.42 -4.47 3.27
CA LYS A 132 16.55 -3.60 4.09
C LYS A 132 15.28 -4.31 4.51
N ASP A 133 14.90 -4.12 5.78
CA ASP A 133 13.58 -4.49 6.28
C ASP A 133 12.52 -3.51 5.79
N VAL A 134 11.30 -4.03 5.61
CA VAL A 134 10.20 -3.33 4.96
C VAL A 134 8.93 -3.39 5.82
N VAL A 135 8.22 -2.28 5.89
CA VAL A 135 6.86 -2.20 6.44
C VAL A 135 5.91 -1.62 5.39
N LEU A 136 4.69 -2.13 5.34
CA LEU A 136 3.62 -1.81 4.39
C LEU A 136 2.38 -1.33 5.14
#